data_AF-A0AAD0TGL4-F1
#
_entry.id   AF-A0AAD0TGL4-F1
#
_cell.length_a   1.000
_cell.length_b   1.000
_cell.length_c   1.000
_cell.angle_alpha   90.00
_cell.angle_beta   90.00
_cell.angle_gamma   90.00
#
_symmetry.space_group_name_H-M   'P 1'
#
loop_
_entity.id
_entity.type
_entity.pdbx_description
1 polymer ?
#
loop_
_entity_poly.entity_id
_entity_poly.type
_entity_poly.pdbx_seq_one_letter_code
_entity_poly.pdbx_strand_id
1 'polypeptide(L)'
;MKWLYLLVCLGLLALLGYGLAQGHAELVRQRPLLPLNFDHGVHGQVNCLNCHHDYADRSPAPPSGDRTCLFCHKRSQELAVRIEQDFHQLCRGCHLERVQAIEAAGPVRACQQCHAPAILP
;
A
#
# COMPACT_ATOMS: atom_id res chain seq x y z
N MET A 1 25.31 27.39 -29.84
CA MET A 1 25.32 27.89 -28.45
C MET A 1 23.95 27.82 -27.77
N LYS A 2 22.90 28.49 -28.26
CA LYS A 2 21.54 28.47 -27.63
C LYS A 2 20.97 27.06 -27.43
N TRP A 3 21.09 26.19 -28.43
CA TRP A 3 20.65 24.78 -28.34
C TRP A 3 21.39 23.96 -27.29
N LEU A 4 22.68 24.23 -27.07
CA LEU A 4 23.47 23.56 -26.03
C LEU A 4 22.95 23.93 -24.64
N TYR A 5 22.68 25.21 -24.38
CA TYR A 5 22.10 25.65 -23.11
C TYR A 5 20.71 25.05 -22.88
N LEU A 6 19.86 24.96 -23.91
CA LEU A 6 18.56 24.31 -23.80
C LEU A 6 18.68 22.83 -23.45
N LEU A 7 19.58 22.09 -24.10
CA LEU A 7 19.81 20.67 -23.80
C LEU A 7 20.36 20.47 -22.38
N VAL A 8 21.27 21.34 -21.93
CA VAL A 8 21.78 21.32 -20.55
C VAL A 8 20.66 21.62 -19.55
N CYS A 9 19.84 22.64 -19.79
CA CYS A 9 18.71 22.96 -18.92
C CYS A 9 17.70 21.80 -18.85
N LEU A 10 17.35 21.18 -19.99
CA LEU A 10 16.48 20.01 -20.02
C LEU A 10 17.10 18.82 -19.26
N GLY A 11 18.40 18.59 -19.42
CA GLY A 11 19.12 17.56 -18.67
C GLY A 11 19.09 17.80 -17.16
N LEU A 12 19.34 19.03 -16.72
CA LEU A 12 19.27 19.41 -15.30
C LEU A 12 17.87 19.24 -14.72
N LEU A 13 16.83 19.64 -15.47
CA LEU A 13 15.44 19.47 -15.05
C LEU A 13 15.05 17.99 -14.96
N ALA A 14 15.49 17.16 -15.91
CA ALA A 14 15.25 15.72 -15.87
C ALA A 14 15.93 15.06 -14.66
N LEU A 15 17.19 15.42 -14.37
CA LEU A 15 17.92 14.94 -13.20
C LEU A 15 17.24 15.36 -11.89
N LEU A 16 16.81 16.62 -11.79
CA LEU A 16 16.07 17.11 -10.63
C LEU A 16 14.75 16.35 -10.45
N GLY A 17 13.98 16.18 -11.53
CA GLY A 17 12.73 15.43 -11.52
C GLY A 17 12.92 13.97 -11.07
N TYR A 18 13.96 13.31 -11.58
CA TYR A 18 14.31 11.96 -11.16
C TYR A 18 14.70 11.91 -9.67
N GLY A 19 15.52 12.85 -9.20
CA GLY A 19 15.91 12.95 -7.79
C GLY A 19 14.71 13.15 -6.86
N LEU A 20 13.76 14.01 -7.24
CA LEU A 20 12.52 14.23 -6.48
C LEU A 20 11.63 12.99 -6.46
N ALA A 21 11.49 12.28 -7.59
CA ALA A 21 10.69 11.07 -7.66
C ALA A 21 11.28 9.94 -6.79
N GLN A 22 12.59 9.71 -6.88
CA GLN A 22 13.29 8.72 -6.07
C GLN A 22 13.26 9.08 -4.57
N GLY A 23 13.49 10.35 -4.25
CA GLY A 23 13.40 10.85 -2.88
C GLY A 23 12.00 10.68 -2.28
N HIS A 24 10.96 11.02 -3.03
CA HIS A 24 9.58 10.80 -2.62
C HIS A 24 9.29 9.31 -2.37
N ALA A 25 9.68 8.44 -3.31
CA ALA A 25 9.42 7.00 -3.20
C ALA A 25 10.14 6.37 -2.00
N GLU A 26 11.37 6.80 -1.73
CA GLU A 26 12.13 6.37 -0.56
C GLU A 26 11.50 6.85 0.75
N LEU A 27 11.08 8.12 0.81
CA LEU A 27 10.40 8.66 1.98
C LEU A 27 9.09 7.92 2.25
N VAL A 28 8.30 7.63 1.22
CA VAL A 28 7.07 6.85 1.36
C VAL A 28 7.38 5.44 1.85
N ARG A 29 8.45 4.80 1.36
CA ARG A 29 8.90 3.49 1.84
C ARG A 29 9.23 3.52 3.33
N GLN A 30 10.01 4.48 3.79
CA GLN A 30 10.45 4.57 5.18
C GLN A 30 9.37 5.08 6.15
N ARG A 31 8.38 5.83 5.66
CA ARG A 31 7.32 6.41 6.49
C ARG A 31 6.53 5.32 7.23
N PRO A 32 6.38 5.41 8.57
CA PRO A 32 5.50 4.52 9.32
C PRO A 32 4.07 4.58 8.80
N LEU A 33 3.42 3.43 8.75
CA LEU A 33 2.02 3.34 8.37
C LEU A 33 1.13 3.69 9.55
N LEU A 34 -0.08 4.20 9.26
CA LEU A 34 -1.10 4.33 10.28
C LEU A 34 -1.42 2.94 10.84
N PRO A 35 -1.49 2.77 12.17
CA PRO A 35 -1.86 1.50 12.74
C PRO A 35 -3.26 1.11 12.25
N LEU A 36 -3.47 -0.17 12.07
CA LEU A 36 -4.76 -0.74 11.72
C LEU A 36 -4.93 -2.02 12.53
N ASN A 37 -6.15 -2.32 12.96
CA ASN A 37 -6.45 -3.59 13.61
C ASN A 37 -7.13 -4.50 12.60
N PHE A 38 -6.46 -5.60 12.23
CA PHE A 38 -7.01 -6.60 11.32
C PHE A 38 -7.35 -7.88 12.08
N ASP A 39 -8.62 -8.26 12.06
CA ASP A 39 -9.12 -9.43 12.78
C ASP A 39 -9.52 -10.53 11.79
N HIS A 40 -8.77 -11.65 11.82
CA HIS A 40 -9.11 -12.83 11.01
C HIS A 40 -10.43 -13.49 11.44
N GLY A 41 -10.87 -13.32 12.69
CA GLY A 41 -12.11 -13.88 13.19
C GLY A 41 -13.35 -13.38 12.43
N VAL A 42 -13.36 -12.11 12.04
CA VAL A 42 -14.45 -11.51 11.25
C VAL A 42 -14.24 -11.63 9.73
N HIS A 43 -13.03 -11.99 9.28
CA HIS A 43 -12.71 -12.19 7.85
C HIS A 43 -12.60 -13.67 7.44
N GLY A 44 -12.72 -14.62 8.36
CA GLY A 44 -12.45 -16.05 8.11
C GLY A 44 -13.40 -16.72 7.11
N GLN A 45 -14.51 -16.08 6.74
CA GLN A 45 -15.41 -16.55 5.68
C GLN A 45 -15.00 -16.08 4.28
N VAL A 46 -14.04 -15.16 4.16
CA VAL A 46 -13.47 -14.73 2.89
C VAL A 46 -12.41 -15.75 2.45
N ASN A 47 -12.38 -16.11 1.18
CA ASN A 47 -11.34 -16.99 0.63
C ASN A 47 -9.96 -16.41 0.95
N CYS A 48 -9.11 -17.18 1.63
CA CYS A 48 -7.78 -16.77 2.08
C CYS A 48 -6.93 -16.18 0.93
N LEU A 49 -7.09 -16.70 -0.29
CA LEU A 49 -6.33 -16.27 -1.47
C LEU A 49 -6.76 -14.90 -2.00
N ASN A 50 -7.91 -14.37 -1.58
CA ASN A 50 -8.32 -13.01 -1.93
C ASN A 50 -7.43 -11.96 -1.25
N CYS A 51 -6.94 -12.27 -0.04
CA CYS A 51 -6.05 -11.38 0.72
C CYS A 51 -4.59 -11.84 0.61
N HIS A 52 -4.34 -13.13 0.80
CA HIS A 52 -3.04 -13.74 0.59
C HIS A 52 -2.80 -14.05 -0.89
N HIS A 53 -2.86 -13.00 -1.71
CA HIS A 53 -2.58 -13.08 -3.14
C HIS A 53 -1.12 -13.50 -3.42
N ASP A 54 -0.23 -13.39 -2.42
CA ASP A 54 1.17 -13.80 -2.49
C ASP A 54 1.36 -15.29 -2.85
N TYR A 55 0.40 -16.16 -2.49
CA TYR A 55 0.39 -17.56 -2.93
C TYR A 55 0.12 -17.70 -4.43
N ALA A 56 -0.77 -16.89 -4.98
CA ALA A 56 -1.12 -16.91 -6.41
C ALA A 56 -0.01 -16.26 -7.26
N ASP A 57 0.55 -15.16 -6.78
CA ASP A 57 1.57 -14.37 -7.47
C ASP A 57 2.97 -15.02 -7.42
N ARG A 58 3.12 -16.13 -6.66
CA ARG A 58 4.41 -16.79 -6.38
C ARG A 58 5.43 -15.82 -5.78
N SER A 59 4.95 -14.93 -4.93
CA SER A 59 5.78 -13.91 -4.30
C SER A 59 6.79 -14.55 -3.33
N PRO A 60 8.06 -14.12 -3.33
CA PRO A 60 9.06 -14.69 -2.45
C PRO A 60 8.70 -14.38 -1.00
N ALA A 61 8.55 -15.45 -0.21
CA ALA A 61 8.31 -15.35 1.21
C ALA A 61 9.48 -14.62 1.89
N PRO A 62 9.22 -13.73 2.86
CA PRO A 62 10.28 -13.13 3.63
C PRO A 62 11.04 -14.21 4.44
N PRO A 63 12.35 -14.04 4.70
CA PRO A 63 13.16 -15.00 5.46
C PRO A 63 12.63 -15.30 6.86
N SER A 64 11.86 -14.38 7.45
CA SER A 64 11.22 -14.55 8.77
C SER A 64 10.08 -15.57 8.76
N GLY A 65 9.57 -15.97 7.59
CA GLY A 65 8.32 -16.75 7.47
C GLY A 65 7.05 -15.92 7.68
N ASP A 66 7.16 -14.72 8.26
CA ASP A 66 6.05 -13.81 8.52
C ASP A 66 5.57 -13.12 7.25
N ARG A 67 4.51 -13.64 6.64
CA ARG A 67 3.86 -13.07 5.45
C ARG A 67 2.97 -11.86 5.78
N THR A 68 3.53 -10.85 6.43
CA THR A 68 2.77 -9.61 6.64
C THR A 68 2.65 -8.85 5.33
N CYS A 69 1.42 -8.44 4.99
CA CYS A 69 1.12 -7.68 3.78
C CYS A 69 1.99 -6.41 3.73
N LEU A 70 2.14 -5.74 4.87
CA LEU A 70 2.88 -4.48 5.00
C LEU A 70 4.36 -4.64 4.68
N PHE A 71 5.01 -5.71 5.14
CA PHE A 71 6.42 -5.93 4.85
C PHE A 71 6.68 -6.08 3.35
N CYS A 72 5.85 -6.87 2.66
CA CYS A 72 5.99 -7.04 1.21
C CYS A 72 5.73 -5.73 0.45
N HIS A 73 4.64 -5.03 0.77
CA HIS A 73 4.29 -3.78 0.11
C HIS A 73 5.20 -2.59 0.48
N LYS A 74 6.09 -2.74 1.47
CA LYS A 74 7.16 -1.78 1.79
C LYS A 74 8.54 -2.21 1.28
N ARG A 75 8.67 -3.38 0.67
CA ARG A 75 9.97 -3.93 0.26
C ARG A 75 10.64 -3.13 -0.86
N SER A 76 9.87 -2.69 -1.85
CA SER A 76 10.37 -1.88 -2.95
C SER A 76 9.72 -0.49 -2.94
N GLN A 77 10.41 0.48 -3.55
CA GLN A 77 9.87 1.82 -3.75
C GLN A 77 8.58 1.78 -4.58
N GLU A 78 8.56 0.95 -5.63
CA GLU A 78 7.40 0.76 -6.51
C GLU A 78 6.15 0.28 -5.76
N LEU A 79 6.29 -0.71 -4.87
CA LEU A 79 5.18 -1.18 -4.05
C LEU A 79 4.80 -0.17 -2.95
N ALA A 80 5.80 0.51 -2.37
CA ALA A 80 5.55 1.44 -1.29
C ALA A 80 4.74 2.66 -1.74
N VAL A 81 5.00 3.20 -2.93
CA VAL A 81 4.25 4.39 -3.42
C VAL A 81 2.78 4.11 -3.68
N ARG A 82 2.42 2.86 -3.95
CA ARG A 82 1.03 2.41 -4.20
C ARG A 82 0.34 1.83 -2.96
N ILE A 83 1.02 1.72 -1.82
CA ILE A 83 0.51 1.00 -0.65
C ILE A 83 -0.83 1.53 -0.15
N GLU A 84 -1.04 2.85 -0.15
CA GLU A 84 -2.31 3.43 0.25
C GLU A 84 -3.44 3.03 -0.71
N GLN A 85 -3.18 3.13 -2.02
CA GLN A 85 -4.14 2.77 -3.04
C GLN A 85 -4.47 1.28 -3.02
N ASP A 86 -3.46 0.41 -2.98
CA ASP A 86 -3.63 -1.04 -3.00
C ASP A 86 -4.50 -1.52 -1.82
N PHE A 87 -4.19 -1.06 -0.60
CA PHE A 87 -4.92 -1.50 0.59
C PHE A 87 -6.30 -0.87 0.67
N HIS A 88 -6.49 0.40 0.27
CA HIS A 88 -7.83 0.97 0.19
C HIS A 88 -8.67 0.32 -0.90
N GLN A 89 -8.09 -0.04 -2.04
CA GLN A 89 -8.81 -0.76 -3.08
C GLN A 89 -9.21 -2.16 -2.61
N LEU A 90 -8.32 -2.89 -1.94
CA LEU A 90 -8.62 -4.22 -1.42
C LEU A 90 -9.65 -4.17 -0.27
N CYS A 91 -9.33 -3.48 0.81
CA CYS A 91 -10.11 -3.50 2.05
C CYS A 91 -11.42 -2.73 1.90
N ARG A 92 -11.35 -1.44 1.53
CA ARG A 92 -12.54 -0.60 1.40
C ARG A 92 -13.37 -1.01 0.17
N GLY A 93 -12.74 -1.51 -0.90
CA GLY A 93 -13.46 -2.01 -2.07
C GLY A 93 -14.37 -3.19 -1.72
N CYS A 94 -13.81 -4.23 -1.08
CA CYS A 94 -14.59 -5.39 -0.63
C CYS A 94 -15.72 -4.97 0.33
N HIS A 95 -15.44 -4.09 1.29
CA HIS A 95 -16.49 -3.59 2.19
C HIS A 95 -17.60 -2.84 1.43
N LEU A 96 -17.23 -2.02 0.44
CA LEU A 96 -18.18 -1.26 -0.35
C LEU A 96 -19.10 -2.16 -1.18
N GLU A 97 -18.55 -3.20 -1.79
CA GLU A 97 -19.34 -4.20 -2.54
C GLU A 97 -20.37 -4.87 -1.64
N ARG A 98 -19.97 -5.29 -0.42
CA ARG A 98 -20.90 -5.89 0.56
C ARG A 98 -21.99 -4.91 1.01
N VAL A 99 -21.63 -3.65 1.27
CA VAL A 99 -22.62 -2.61 1.59
C VAL A 99 -23.62 -2.41 0.44
N GLN A 100 -23.15 -2.39 -0.81
CA GLN A 100 -24.01 -2.26 -2.00
C GLN A 100 -24.93 -3.48 -2.18
N ALA A 101 -24.48 -4.66 -1.76
CA ALA A 101 -25.28 -5.88 -1.72
C ALA A 101 -26.22 -5.96 -0.50
N ILE A 102 -26.25 -4.95 0.38
CA ILE A 102 -27.05 -4.93 1.62
C ILE A 102 -26.63 -6.07 2.56
N GLU A 103 -25.34 -6.39 2.58
CA GLU A 103 -24.75 -7.39 3.48
C GLU A 103 -23.99 -6.71 4.63
N ALA A 104 -23.78 -7.47 5.72
CA ALA A 104 -22.88 -7.05 6.77
C ALA A 104 -21.46 -6.84 6.20
N ALA A 105 -20.87 -5.69 6.53
CA ALA A 105 -19.58 -5.26 6.00
C ALA A 105 -18.81 -4.45 7.04
N GLY A 106 -17.49 -4.37 6.85
CA GLY A 106 -16.67 -3.45 7.61
C GLY A 106 -16.84 -1.99 7.18
N PRO A 107 -16.07 -1.07 7.79
CA PRO A 107 -16.15 0.35 7.52
C PRO A 107 -15.77 0.72 6.08
N VAL A 108 -16.54 1.64 5.49
CA VAL A 108 -16.33 2.19 4.13
C VAL A 108 -16.08 3.70 4.10
N ARG A 109 -16.41 4.38 5.21
CA ARG A 109 -16.28 5.84 5.41
C ARG A 109 -15.77 6.06 6.83
N ALA A 110 -14.91 7.07 7.03
CA ALA A 110 -14.16 7.38 8.24
C ALA A 110 -12.87 6.56 8.45
N CYS A 111 -11.74 7.21 8.18
CA CYS A 111 -10.39 6.61 8.27
C CYS A 111 -10.12 5.94 9.63
N GLN A 112 -10.58 6.55 10.72
CA GLN A 112 -10.36 6.10 12.10
C GLN A 112 -11.09 4.79 12.47
N GLN A 113 -12.07 4.34 11.66
CA GLN A 113 -12.74 3.05 11.89
C GLN A 113 -11.87 1.87 11.43
N CYS A 114 -10.96 2.10 10.48
CA CYS A 114 -9.92 1.13 10.11
C CYS A 114 -8.61 1.42 10.87
N HIS A 115 -8.25 2.71 10.93
CA HIS A 115 -7.01 3.20 11.52
C HIS A 115 -7.21 3.59 12.98
N ALA A 116 -7.16 2.58 13.84
CA ALA A 116 -7.17 2.75 15.27
C ALA A 116 -5.78 2.42 15.84
N PRO A 117 -5.32 3.16 16.87
CA PRO A 117 -4.18 2.71 17.67
C PRO A 117 -4.44 1.31 18.21
N ALA A 118 -3.41 0.47 18.27
CA ALA A 118 -3.52 -0.79 19.00
C ALA A 118 -3.89 -0.47 20.45
N ILE A 119 -5.02 -0.99 20.93
CA ILE A 119 -5.37 -0.92 22.34
C ILE A 119 -4.43 -1.90 23.04
N LEU A 120 -3.36 -1.38 23.65
CA LEU A 120 -2.52 -2.18 24.53
C LEU A 120 -3.35 -2.51 25.79
N PRO A 121 -3.41 -3.79 26.21
CA PRO A 121 -4.07 -4.17 27.46
C PRO A 121 -3.36 -3.61 28.70
#